data_AF-A0AB37QXB0-F1
#
_entry.id   AF-A0AB37QXB0-F1
#
_cell.length_a   1.000
_cell.length_b   1.000
_cell.length_c   1.000
_cell.angle_alpha   90.00
_cell.angle_beta   90.00
_cell.angle_gamma   90.00
#
_symmetry.space_group_name_H-M   'P 1'
#
loop_
_entity.id
_entity.type
_entity.pdbx_description
1 polymer ?
#
loop_
_entity_poly.entity_id
_entity_poly.type
_entity_poly.pdbx_seq_one_letter_code
_entity_poly.pdbx_strand_id
1 'polypeptide(L)' 'MLNLFAMQYLIPHQLSVVQQESMLVIDLHVARLSWHRAQVIGEKMRNLIDVCSVDVEQTDALKTPQTHVALARG' A
#
# COMPACT_ATOMS: atom_id res chain seq x y z
N MET A 1 8.13 -4.15 3.47
CA MET A 1 6.78 -3.63 3.78
C MET A 1 5.64 -4.62 3.51
N LEU A 2 5.55 -5.28 2.35
CA LEU A 2 4.49 -6.30 2.09
C LEU A 2 4.38 -7.39 3.17
N ASN A 3 5.51 -7.85 3.72
CA ASN A 3 5.53 -8.78 4.85
C ASN A 3 4.83 -8.23 6.11
N LEU A 4 4.94 -6.92 6.37
CA LEU A 4 4.25 -6.25 7.49
C LEU A 4 2.73 -6.21 7.28
N PHE A 5 2.25 -6.21 6.04
CA PHE A 5 0.82 -6.36 5.77
C PHE A 5 0.37 -7.82 5.97
N ALA A 6 1.16 -8.78 5.47
CA ALA A 6 0.86 -10.21 5.57
C ALA A 6 0.77 -10.70 7.03
N MET A 7 1.73 -10.33 7.88
CA MET A 7 1.72 -10.67 9.31
C MET A 7 0.51 -10.07 10.06
N GLN A 8 -0.10 -9.01 9.51
CA GLN A 8 -1.20 -8.27 10.11
C GLN A 8 -2.56 -8.73 9.53
N TYR A 9 -2.54 -9.77 8.68
CA TYR A 9 -3.68 -10.28 7.93
C TYR A 9 -4.36 -9.21 7.07
N LEU A 10 -3.57 -8.26 6.59
CA LEU A 10 -4.04 -7.20 5.70
C LEU A 10 -3.62 -7.54 4.28
N ILE A 11 -4.60 -7.80 3.44
CA ILE A 11 -4.38 -8.06 2.02
C ILE A 11 -4.82 -6.80 1.27
N PRO A 12 -3.89 -6.09 0.61
CA PRO A 12 -4.25 -4.97 -0.26
C PRO A 12 -5.16 -5.46 -1.38
N HIS A 13 -6.22 -4.70 -1.68
CA HIS A 13 -7.07 -4.98 -2.84
C HIS A 13 -6.56 -4.30 -4.11
N GLN A 14 -5.71 -3.28 -3.95
CA GLN A 14 -4.95 -2.67 -5.04
C GLN A 14 -3.51 -2.46 -4.58
N LEU A 15 -2.57 -2.75 -5.47
CA LEU A 15 -1.15 -2.53 -5.27
C LEU A 15 -0.56 -2.04 -6.59
N SER A 16 0.06 -0.86 -6.57
CA SER A 16 0.87 -0.34 -7.66
C SER A 16 2.30 -0.19 -7.16
N VAL A 17 3.25 -0.53 -8.01
CA VAL A 17 4.67 -0.38 -7.73
C VAL A 17 5.31 0.24 -8.95
N VAL A 18 5.95 1.39 -8.78
CA VAL A 18 6.68 2.07 -9.84
C VAL A 18 8.10 2.30 -9.36
N GLN A 19 9.07 1.81 -10.13
CA GLN A 19 10.46 2.17 -9.92
C GLN A 19 10.73 3.53 -10.57
N GLN A 20 11.19 4.49 -9.79
CA GLN A 20 11.64 5.80 -10.27
C GLN A 20 13.07 6.02 -9.79
N GLU A 21 14.01 6.06 -10.74
CA GLU A 21 15.43 6.20 -10.46
C GLU A 21 15.92 5.13 -9.46
N SER A 22 16.34 5.55 -8.26
CA SER A 22 16.78 4.69 -7.15
C SER A 22 15.69 4.42 -6.11
N MET A 23 14.47 4.92 -6.32
CA MET A 23 13.35 4.79 -5.40
C MET A 23 12.27 3.84 -5.92
N LEU A 24 11.63 3.13 -5.00
CA LEU A 24 10.44 2.34 -5.28
C LEU A 24 9.23 3.07 -4.69
N VAL A 25 8.35 3.57 -5.54
CA VAL A 25 7.08 4.19 -5.13
C VAL A 25 6.04 3.09 -5.07
N ILE A 26 5.40 2.93 -3.91
CA ILE A 26 4.40 1.89 -3.65
C ILE A 26 3.10 2.55 -3.23
N ASP A 27 2.05 2.34 -4.02
CA ASP A 27 0.68 2.70 -3.67
C ASP A 27 -0.10 1.44 -3.32
N LEU A 28 -0.78 1.44 -2.19
CA LEU A 28 -1.58 0.30 -1.73
C LEU A 28 -2.93 0.76 -1.19
N HIS A 29 -3.97 0.02 -1.53
CA HIS A 29 -5.29 0.24 -0.98
C HIS A 29 -5.69 -0.98 -0.15
N VAL A 30 -6.10 -0.74 1.09
CA VAL A 30 -6.49 -1.78 2.05
C VAL A 30 -7.90 -1.48 2.54
N ALA A 31 -8.80 -2.44 2.40
CA ALA A 31 -10.17 -2.32 2.87
C ALA A 31 -10.29 -2.77 4.32
N ARG A 32 -11.38 -2.36 5.00
CA ARG A 32 -11.76 -2.84 6.33
C ARG A 32 -10.70 -2.57 7.42
N LEU A 33 -10.06 -1.41 7.35
CA LEU A 33 -9.14 -0.92 8.36
C LEU A 33 -9.74 0.30 9.06
N SER A 34 -9.74 0.34 10.40
CA SER A 34 -10.08 1.58 11.09
C SER A 34 -8.98 2.62 10.87
N TRP A 35 -9.34 3.90 10.89
CA TRP A 35 -8.38 4.98 10.69
C TRP A 35 -7.19 4.91 11.67
N HIS A 36 -7.47 4.63 12.95
CA HIS A 36 -6.42 4.45 13.95
C HIS A 36 -5.45 3.31 13.61
N ARG A 37 -5.96 2.17 13.11
CA ARG A 37 -5.10 1.05 12.68
C ARG A 37 -4.26 1.45 11.45
N ALA A 38 -4.84 2.19 10.51
CA ALA A 38 -4.12 2.71 9.34
C ALA A 38 -2.92 3.57 9.77
N GLN A 39 -3.15 4.49 10.72
CA GLN A 39 -2.11 5.36 11.26
C GLN A 39 -1.00 4.56 11.98
N VAL A 40 -1.37 3.62 12.85
CA VAL A 40 -0.40 2.77 13.56
C VAL A 40 0.45 1.95 12.59
N ILE A 41 -0.14 1.45 11.51
CA ILE A 41 0.59 0.69 10.49
C ILE A 41 1.49 1.58 9.66
N GLY A 42 1.04 2.78 9.28
CA GLY A 42 1.87 3.77 8.60
C GLY A 42 3.09 4.16 9.45
N GLU A 43 2.90 4.35 10.75
CA GLU A 43 4.00 4.62 11.69
C GLU A 43 4.99 3.45 11.76
N LYS A 44 4.50 2.21 11.77
CA LYS A 44 5.38 1.03 11.70
C LYS A 44 6.19 0.97 10.40
N MET A 45 5.64 1.46 9.29
CA MET A 45 6.34 1.48 8.00
C MET A 45 7.42 2.54 7.95
N ARG A 46 7.17 3.73 8.52
CA ARG A 46 8.18 4.79 8.64
C ARG A 46 9.41 4.37 9.45
N ASN A 47 9.24 3.38 10.33
CA ASN A 47 10.32 2.82 11.13
C ASN A 47 11.13 1.73 10.40
N LEU A 48 10.82 1.40 9.15
CA LEU A 48 11.62 0.46 8.35
C LEU A 48 12.82 1.18 7.75
N ILE A 49 13.99 0.54 7.75
CA ILE A 49 15.25 1.10 7.27
C ILE A 49 15.17 1.50 5.78
N ASP A 50 14.45 0.73 4.98
CA ASP A 50 14.37 0.91 3.52
C ASP A 50 13.17 1.77 3.09
N VAL A 51 12.57 2.56 4.00
CA VAL A 51 11.40 3.39 3.72
C VAL A 51 11.75 4.86 3.93
N CYS A 52 11.64 5.66 2.88
CA CYS A 52 11.92 7.10 2.94
C CYS A 52 10.76 7.91 3.55
N SER A 53 9.53 7.63 3.13
CA SER A 53 8.32 8.31 3.60
C SER A 53 7.11 7.38 3.48
N VAL A 54 6.05 7.70 4.24
CA VAL A 54 4.77 6.99 4.19
C VAL A 54 3.65 7.97 4.46
N ASP A 55 2.76 8.12 3.49
CA ASP A 55 1.52 8.87 3.59
C ASP A 55 0.34 7.91 3.75
N VAL A 56 -0.59 8.26 4.63
CA VAL A 56 -1.78 7.45 4.92
C VAL A 56 -3.00 8.31 4.66
N GLU A 57 -3.82 7.91 3.70
CA GLU A 57 -5.02 8.63 3.30
C GLU A 57 -6.27 7.77 3.47
N GLN A 58 -7.39 8.41 3.81
CA GLN A 58 -8.69 7.77 3.82
C GLN A 58 -9.33 7.95 2.45
N THR A 59 -9.27 6.90 1.62
CA THR A 59 -9.95 6.90 0.32
C THR A 59 -11.38 6.43 0.50
N ASP A 60 -12.35 7.24 0.06
CA ASP A 60 -13.73 6.82 -0.06
C ASP A 60 -13.88 5.85 -1.24
N ALA A 61 -14.54 4.71 -1.03
CA ALA A 61 -14.59 3.59 -1.97
C ALA A 61 -15.23 3.94 -3.34
N LEU A 62 -15.83 5.13 -3.47
CA LEU A 62 -16.49 5.61 -4.69
C LEU A 62 -15.54 6.20 -5.75
N LYS A 63 -14.22 6.29 -5.51
CA LYS A 63 -13.30 7.03 -6.41
C LYS A 63 -12.04 6.28 -6.86
N THR A 64 -12.12 4.99 -7.19
CA THR A 64 -10.99 4.32 -7.87
C THR A 64 -11.42 3.61 -9.15
N PRO A 65 -10.92 4.03 -10.34
CA PRO A 65 -11.02 3.21 -11.54
C PRO A 65 -10.20 1.94 -11.31
N GLN A 66 -10.89 0.81 -11.23
CA GLN A 66 -10.31 -0.52 -11.07
C GLN A 66 -9.58 -0.90 -12.37
N THR A 67 -8.35 -0.43 -12.55
CA THR A 67 -7.51 -0.85 -13.67
C THR A 67 -6.87 -2.19 -13.30
N HIS A 68 -7.56 -3.28 -13.64
CA HIS A 68 -6.99 -4.63 -13.65
C HIS A 68 -5.84 -4.67 -14.66
N VAL A 69 -4.60 -4.58 -14.20
CA VAL A 69 -3.43 -4.86 -15.05
C VAL A 69 -3.26 -6.39 -15.10
N ALA A 70 -3.84 -7.01 -16.12
CA ALA A 70 -3.51 -8.38 -16.47
C ALA A 70 -2.11 -8.39 -17.13
N LEU A 71 -1.16 -9.07 -16.51
CA LEU A 71 0.14 -9.35 -17.12
C LEU A 71 -0.08 -10.29 -18.32
N ALA A 72 0.27 -9.82 -19.52
CA ALA A 72 0.30 -10.65 -20.72
C ALA A 72 1.28 -11.81 -20.50
N ARG A 73 0.78 -13.04 -20.57
CA ARG A 73 1.63 -14.23 -20.67
C ARG A 73 2.19 -14.27 -22.10
N GLY A 74 3.52 -14.29 -22.21
CA GLY A 74 4.21 -14.73 -23.42
C GLY A 74 4.19 -16.24 -23.58
#